data_AF-A0A534RLY7-F1
#
_entry.id   AF-A0A534RLY7-F1
#
_cell.length_a   1.000
_cell.length_b   1.000
_cell.length_c   1.000
_cell.angle_alpha   90.00
_cell.angle_beta   90.00
_cell.angle_gamma   90.00
#
_symmetry.space_group_name_H-M   'P 1'
#
loop_
_entity.id
_entity.type
_entity.pdbx_description
1 polymer ?
#
loop_
_entity_poly.entity_id
_entity_poly.type
_entity_poly.pdbx_seq_one_letter_code
_entity_poly.pdbx_strand_id
1 'polypeptide(L)'
;MADPAGGSSRAAGSIAYLLTGFPRLSETFIASEIHWLERQGLRLRLFVLKLDDRRAPHPVVARIAARPDYLPATASFTHTPFLRWLARSLPAFVPGLLGLAWWRPRGLARAMVATVAQAARARRDGSWPPRVVKEFLQATALADRLRRTTDVRHLHAHFCHGTATVA
;
A
#
# COMPACT_ATOMS: atom_id res chain seq x y z
N MET A 1 -24.69 -7.60 39.60
CA MET A 1 -24.60 -6.13 39.65
C MET A 1 -23.15 -5.76 39.91
N ALA A 2 -22.59 -4.87 39.07
CA ALA A 2 -21.24 -4.29 39.06
C ALA A 2 -20.09 -5.04 38.32
N ASP A 3 -19.88 -4.58 37.08
CA ASP A 3 -18.68 -4.42 36.22
C ASP A 3 -17.39 -5.25 36.44
N PRO A 4 -16.91 -5.97 35.40
CA PRO A 4 -15.49 -6.21 35.22
C PRO A 4 -14.89 -5.12 34.32
N ALA A 5 -14.01 -4.33 34.92
CA ALA A 5 -12.84 -3.72 34.29
C ALA A 5 -13.06 -3.05 32.93
N GLY A 6 -13.21 -1.72 32.98
CA GLY A 6 -12.93 -0.82 31.88
C GLY A 6 -11.53 -1.06 31.30
N GLY A 7 -11.46 -1.95 30.31
CA GLY A 7 -10.34 -2.09 29.41
C GLY A 7 -10.27 -0.83 28.56
N SER A 8 -9.52 0.16 29.08
CA SER A 8 -9.02 1.34 28.38
C SER A 8 -9.18 1.24 26.87
N SER A 9 -10.20 1.89 26.32
CA SER A 9 -10.29 2.23 24.91
C SER A 9 -9.08 3.11 24.60
N ARG A 10 -7.92 2.47 24.35
CA ARG A 10 -6.75 3.10 23.74
C ARG A 10 -7.25 3.52 22.38
N ALA A 11 -7.75 4.75 22.27
CA ALA A 11 -8.34 5.38 21.10
C ALA A 11 -8.04 4.56 19.84
N ALA A 12 -8.98 3.67 19.48
CA ALA A 12 -8.71 2.47 18.68
C ALA A 12 -8.34 2.86 17.24
N GLY A 13 -7.06 3.17 17.04
CA GLY A 13 -6.49 3.42 15.74
C GLY A 13 -6.48 2.15 14.91
N SER A 14 -6.72 2.29 13.61
CA SER A 14 -6.64 1.18 12.68
C SER A 14 -5.21 0.89 12.26
N ILE A 15 -4.99 -0.33 11.81
CA ILE A 15 -3.75 -0.77 11.19
C ILE A 15 -3.97 -0.76 9.67
N ALA A 16 -3.16 0.03 8.96
CA ALA A 16 -3.05 -0.05 7.52
C ALA A 16 -2.25 -1.31 7.15
N TYR A 17 -2.91 -2.26 6.51
CA TYR A 17 -2.32 -3.52 6.09
C TYR A 17 -1.99 -3.45 4.60
N LEU A 18 -0.71 -3.39 4.26
CA LEU A 18 -0.24 -3.22 2.88
C LEU A 18 0.07 -4.56 2.24
N LEU A 19 -0.65 -4.87 1.15
CA LEU A 19 -0.61 -6.12 0.41
C LEU A 19 -0.18 -5.87 -1.03
N THR A 20 0.57 -6.79 -1.63
CA THR A 20 0.90 -6.70 -3.06
C THR A 20 -0.27 -7.01 -3.96
N GLY A 21 -1.10 -7.97 -3.59
CA GLY A 21 -2.31 -8.35 -4.30
C GLY A 21 -3.29 -9.07 -3.37
N PHE A 22 -4.58 -8.80 -3.52
CA PHE A 22 -5.63 -9.42 -2.73
C PHE A 22 -6.99 -9.28 -3.44
N PRO A 23 -7.86 -10.30 -3.44
CA PRO A 23 -7.67 -11.66 -2.92
C PRO A 23 -6.82 -12.55 -3.85
N ARG A 24 -6.03 -13.49 -3.30
CA ARG A 24 -5.29 -14.48 -4.09
C ARG A 24 -5.56 -15.89 -3.57
N LEU A 25 -5.85 -16.83 -4.47
CA LEU A 25 -6.14 -18.23 -4.09
C LEU A 25 -4.93 -18.96 -3.49
N SER A 26 -3.71 -18.60 -3.89
CA SER A 26 -2.49 -19.19 -3.36
C SER A 26 -2.08 -18.64 -1.99
N GLU A 27 -2.73 -17.57 -1.53
CA GLU A 27 -2.35 -16.83 -0.32
C GLU A 27 -3.53 -16.77 0.67
N THR A 28 -4.20 -17.91 0.88
CA THR A 28 -5.32 -18.04 1.83
C THR A 28 -4.91 -17.74 3.27
N PHE A 29 -3.63 -17.90 3.61
CA PHE A 29 -3.10 -17.57 4.94
C PHE A 29 -3.30 -16.09 5.29
N ILE A 30 -3.20 -15.18 4.30
CA ILE A 30 -3.43 -13.74 4.49
C ILE A 30 -4.89 -13.49 4.87
N ALA A 31 -5.82 -14.14 4.18
CA ALA A 31 -7.24 -14.02 4.46
C ALA A 31 -7.60 -14.57 5.86
N SER A 32 -7.00 -15.69 6.24
CA SER A 32 -7.17 -16.29 7.59
C SER A 32 -6.59 -15.40 8.69
N GLU A 33 -5.42 -14.81 8.46
CA GLU A 33 -4.77 -13.88 9.39
C GLU A 33 -5.61 -12.62 9.59
N ILE A 34 -6.04 -11.96 8.51
CA ILE A 34 -6.92 -10.79 8.57
C ILE A 34 -8.18 -11.11 9.36
N HIS A 35 -8.84 -12.24 9.06
CA HIS A 35 -10.03 -12.66 9.78
C HIS A 35 -9.77 -12.89 11.28
N TRP A 36 -8.62 -13.49 11.64
CA TRP A 36 -8.28 -13.70 13.04
C TRP A 36 -8.00 -12.38 13.77
N LEU A 37 -7.28 -11.46 13.15
CA LEU A 37 -7.01 -10.13 13.70
C LEU A 37 -8.31 -9.32 13.91
N GLU A 38 -9.24 -9.36 12.96
CA GLU A 38 -10.57 -8.74 13.11
C GLU A 38 -11.34 -9.35 14.30
N ARG A 39 -11.27 -10.67 14.48
CA ARG A 39 -11.89 -11.36 15.62
C ARG A 39 -11.27 -11.01 16.97
N GLN A 40 -10.00 -10.60 17.00
CA GLN A 40 -9.36 -10.02 18.19
C GLN A 40 -9.73 -8.56 18.42
N GLY A 41 -10.63 -7.99 17.61
CA GLY A 41 -11.10 -6.61 17.74
C GLY A 41 -10.18 -5.57 17.08
N LEU A 42 -9.18 -5.99 16.31
CA LEU A 42 -8.31 -5.07 15.57
C LEU A 42 -9.05 -4.50 14.36
N ARG A 43 -8.97 -3.18 14.20
CA ARG A 43 -9.53 -2.48 13.03
C ARG A 43 -8.48 -2.46 11.92
N LEU A 44 -8.74 -3.20 10.84
CA LEU A 44 -7.82 -3.28 9.71
C LEU A 44 -8.31 -2.44 8.54
N ARG A 45 -7.38 -1.77 7.87
CA ARG A 45 -7.61 -1.12 6.58
C ARG A 45 -6.65 -1.70 5.56
N LEU A 46 -7.19 -2.46 4.62
CA LEU A 46 -6.38 -3.16 3.64
C LEU A 46 -6.05 -2.21 2.48
N PHE A 47 -4.76 -2.03 2.20
CA PHE A 47 -4.28 -1.31 1.03
C PHE A 47 -3.59 -2.28 0.09
N VAL A 48 -4.01 -2.31 -1.17
CA VAL A 48 -3.54 -3.32 -2.14
C VAL A 48 -2.82 -2.63 -3.29
N LEU A 49 -1.56 -2.99 -3.53
CA LEU A 49 -0.72 -2.36 -4.56
C LEU A 49 -1.13 -2.71 -6.00
N LYS A 50 -1.72 -3.88 -6.22
CA LYS A 50 -2.13 -4.36 -7.53
C LYS A 50 -3.40 -5.22 -7.41
N LEU A 51 -4.40 -4.90 -8.22
CA LEU A 51 -5.54 -5.79 -8.41
C LEU A 51 -5.07 -7.05 -9.15
N ASP A 52 -5.33 -8.22 -8.58
CA ASP A 52 -5.13 -9.51 -9.24
C ASP A 52 -6.48 -9.95 -9.81
N ASP A 53 -6.71 -9.73 -11.12
CA ASP A 53 -7.97 -10.06 -11.82
C ASP A 53 -8.22 -11.57 -11.97
N ARG A 54 -7.32 -12.41 -11.43
CA ARG A 54 -7.31 -13.84 -11.71
C ARG A 54 -7.78 -14.63 -10.50
N ARG A 55 -9.10 -14.87 -10.52
CA ARG A 55 -9.86 -16.02 -9.96
C ARG A 55 -10.88 -15.66 -8.88
N ALA A 56 -11.92 -16.49 -8.82
CA ALA A 56 -12.99 -16.40 -7.83
C ALA A 56 -12.40 -16.38 -6.41
N PRO A 57 -12.79 -15.42 -5.55
CA PRO A 57 -12.29 -15.34 -4.19
C PRO A 57 -12.67 -16.59 -3.38
N HIS A 58 -11.75 -17.06 -2.54
CA HIS A 58 -12.01 -18.18 -1.62
C HIS A 58 -13.11 -17.77 -0.61
N PRO A 59 -13.97 -18.68 -0.11
CA PRO A 59 -15.04 -18.37 0.84
C PRO A 59 -14.59 -17.71 2.14
N VAL A 60 -13.30 -17.80 2.50
CA VAL A 60 -12.72 -17.08 3.65
C VAL A 60 -12.68 -15.57 3.41
N VAL A 61 -12.51 -15.13 2.17
CA VAL A 61 -12.54 -13.70 1.79
C VAL A 61 -13.91 -13.09 2.06
N ALA A 62 -14.99 -13.87 1.90
CA ALA A 62 -16.35 -13.43 2.20
C ALA A 62 -16.61 -13.23 3.70
N ARG A 63 -15.72 -13.71 4.57
CA ARG A 63 -15.82 -13.57 6.04
C ARG A 63 -15.02 -12.37 6.60
N ILE A 64 -14.33 -11.63 5.74
CA ILE A 64 -13.53 -10.46 6.11
C ILE A 64 -14.42 -9.22 6.04
N ALA A 65 -14.43 -8.41 7.10
CA ALA A 65 -15.20 -7.17 7.14
C ALA A 65 -14.46 -6.00 6.46
N ALA A 66 -13.13 -5.98 6.55
CA ALA A 66 -12.29 -4.94 5.97
C ALA A 66 -12.37 -4.92 4.45
N ARG A 67 -12.76 -3.76 3.90
CA ARG A 67 -12.81 -3.53 2.45
C ARG A 67 -11.41 -3.19 1.92
N PRO A 68 -10.91 -3.90 0.90
CA PRO A 68 -9.66 -3.54 0.24
C PRO A 68 -9.74 -2.20 -0.50
N ASP A 69 -8.82 -1.28 -0.20
CA ASP A 69 -8.57 -0.07 -0.99
C ASP A 69 -7.44 -0.35 -1.97
N TYR A 70 -7.78 -0.39 -3.26
CA TYR A 70 -6.84 -0.67 -4.33
C TYR A 70 -6.13 0.61 -4.74
N LEU A 71 -4.80 0.59 -4.73
CA LEU A 71 -4.00 1.69 -5.25
C LEU A 71 -4.11 1.77 -6.77
N PRO A 72 -3.89 2.97 -7.37
CA PRO A 72 -3.94 3.14 -8.81
C PRO A 72 -3.02 2.14 -9.51
N ALA A 73 -3.57 1.45 -10.52
CA ALA A 73 -2.83 0.46 -11.26
C ALA A 73 -1.71 1.13 -12.08
N THR A 74 -0.49 0.62 -11.97
CA THR A 74 0.61 1.01 -12.86
C THR A 74 0.60 0.14 -14.11
N ALA A 75 0.86 0.73 -15.27
CA ALA A 75 0.96 -0.02 -16.53
C ALA A 75 2.00 -1.16 -16.43
N SER A 76 1.78 -2.26 -17.16
CA SER A 76 2.80 -3.31 -17.27
C SER A 76 4.02 -2.79 -18.05
N PHE A 77 5.22 -3.11 -17.57
CA PHE A 77 6.49 -2.66 -18.15
C PHE A 77 6.98 -3.56 -19.30
N THR A 78 6.34 -4.70 -19.53
CA THR A 78 6.90 -5.84 -20.30
C THR A 78 7.44 -5.48 -21.68
N HIS A 79 6.92 -4.44 -22.37
CA HIS A 79 7.42 -4.02 -23.70
C HIS A 79 7.33 -2.50 -23.98
N THR A 80 7.37 -1.63 -22.97
CA THR A 80 7.24 -0.17 -23.18
C THR A 80 8.46 0.60 -22.70
N PRO A 81 8.97 1.59 -23.47
CA PRO A 81 10.07 2.42 -23.02
C PRO A 81 9.67 3.21 -21.76
N PHE A 82 10.66 3.45 -20.88
CA PHE A 82 10.45 4.04 -19.55
C PHE A 82 9.63 5.34 -19.59
N LEU A 83 9.95 6.27 -20.48
CA LEU A 83 9.24 7.55 -20.60
C LEU A 83 7.76 7.38 -20.97
N ARG A 84 7.45 6.46 -21.89
CA ARG A 84 6.07 6.18 -22.30
C ARG A 84 5.30 5.47 -21.20
N TRP A 85 5.95 4.55 -20.48
CA TRP A 85 5.38 3.91 -19.30
C TRP A 85 5.07 4.94 -18.20
N LEU A 86 5.99 5.87 -17.96
CA LEU A 86 5.83 6.94 -16.98
C LEU A 86 4.69 7.88 -17.38
N ALA A 87 4.65 8.35 -18.63
CA ALA A 87 3.59 9.21 -19.14
C ALA A 87 2.20 8.56 -19.02
N ARG A 88 2.11 7.23 -19.13
CA ARG A 88 0.85 6.50 -18.99
C ARG A 88 0.45 6.24 -17.54
N SER A 89 1.42 6.03 -16.65
CA SER A 89 1.14 5.73 -15.24
C SER A 89 0.97 6.99 -14.40
N LEU A 90 1.76 8.03 -14.66
CA LEU A 90 1.84 9.26 -13.86
C LEU A 90 0.50 9.98 -13.64
N PRO A 91 -0.40 10.13 -14.63
CA PRO A 91 -1.66 10.87 -14.45
C PRO A 91 -2.52 10.33 -13.31
N ALA A 92 -2.50 9.02 -13.06
CA ALA A 92 -3.24 8.40 -11.96
C ALA A 92 -2.68 8.73 -10.56
N PHE A 93 -1.42 9.18 -10.48
CA PHE A 93 -0.73 9.54 -9.24
C PHE A 93 -0.58 11.05 -9.05
N VAL A 94 -0.78 11.85 -10.09
CA VAL A 94 -0.67 13.33 -10.03
C VAL A 94 -1.51 13.94 -8.91
N PRO A 95 -2.80 13.60 -8.73
CA PRO A 95 -3.61 14.20 -7.66
C PRO A 95 -3.04 13.94 -6.27
N GLY A 96 -2.52 12.72 -6.04
CA GLY A 96 -1.92 12.36 -4.76
C GLY A 96 -0.56 13.01 -4.51
N LEU A 97 0.27 13.10 -5.56
CA LEU A 97 1.54 13.82 -5.53
C LEU A 97 1.34 15.31 -5.22
N LEU A 98 0.38 15.96 -5.89
CA LEU A 98 0.09 17.38 -5.66
C LEU A 98 -0.45 17.63 -4.25
N GLY A 99 -1.39 16.79 -3.79
CA GLY A 99 -1.90 16.86 -2.42
C GLY A 99 -0.78 16.70 -1.38
N LEU A 100 0.17 15.78 -1.63
CA LEU A 100 1.30 15.55 -0.75
C LEU A 100 2.35 16.66 -0.82
N ALA A 101 2.60 17.22 -2.01
CA ALA A 101 3.48 18.37 -2.21
C ALA A 101 2.97 19.60 -1.43
N TRP A 102 1.65 19.81 -1.42
CA TRP A 102 1.02 20.88 -0.64
C TRP A 102 1.08 20.61 0.87
N TRP A 103 0.78 19.38 1.30
CA TRP A 103 0.69 19.05 2.74
C TRP A 103 2.06 18.86 3.42
N ARG A 104 2.99 18.16 2.76
CA ARG A 104 4.35 17.90 3.27
C ARG A 104 5.40 17.95 2.15
N PRO A 105 5.76 19.15 1.68
CA PRO A 105 6.75 19.33 0.61
C PRO A 105 8.13 18.77 1.01
N ARG A 106 8.55 18.99 2.26
CA ARG A 106 9.83 18.45 2.78
C ARG A 106 9.85 16.92 2.84
N GLY A 107 8.72 16.30 3.18
CA GLY A 107 8.58 14.85 3.22
C GLY A 107 8.67 14.24 1.81
N LEU A 108 7.95 14.86 0.85
CA LEU A 108 8.03 14.48 -0.55
C LEU A 108 9.44 14.66 -1.12
N ALA A 109 10.10 15.78 -0.84
CA ALA A 109 11.49 16.01 -1.27
C ALA A 109 12.46 14.96 -0.72
N ARG A 110 12.34 14.61 0.57
CA ARG A 110 13.13 13.53 1.17
C ARG A 110 12.87 12.18 0.51
N ALA A 111 11.59 11.86 0.24
CA ALA A 111 11.23 10.63 -0.45
C ALA A 111 11.82 10.59 -1.87
N MET A 112 11.73 11.70 -2.63
CA MET A 112 12.35 11.82 -3.96
C MET A 112 13.87 11.61 -3.91
N VAL A 113 14.57 12.24 -2.96
CA VAL A 113 16.02 12.06 -2.79
C VAL A 113 16.36 10.61 -2.46
N ALA A 114 15.61 9.97 -1.56
CA ALA A 114 15.80 8.57 -1.22
C ALA A 114 15.57 7.65 -2.42
N THR A 115 14.54 7.90 -3.23
CA THR A 115 14.25 7.16 -4.46
C THR A 115 15.36 7.33 -5.49
N VAL A 116 15.89 8.55 -5.68
CA VAL A 116 17.01 8.79 -6.59
C VAL A 116 18.27 8.07 -6.10
N ALA A 117 18.58 8.12 -4.81
CA ALA A 117 19.72 7.41 -4.23
C ALA A 117 19.58 5.88 -4.33
N GLN A 118 18.36 5.35 -4.18
CA GLN A 118 18.07 3.93 -4.37
C GLN A 118 18.19 3.53 -5.84
N ALA A 119 17.65 4.33 -6.76
CA ALA A 119 17.77 4.11 -8.20
C ALA A 119 19.23 4.16 -8.66
N ALA A 120 20.02 5.11 -8.12
CA ALA A 120 21.45 5.21 -8.38
C ALA A 120 22.22 3.96 -7.93
N ARG A 121 21.91 3.41 -6.75
CA ARG A 121 22.52 2.17 -6.24
C ARG A 121 22.07 0.92 -6.98
N ALA A 122 20.83 0.90 -7.48
CA ALA A 122 20.26 -0.22 -8.22
C ALA A 122 20.63 -0.22 -9.72
N ARG A 123 21.31 0.82 -10.21
CA ARG A 123 21.83 0.88 -11.57
C ARG A 123 22.96 -0.14 -11.75
N ARG A 124 22.69 -1.19 -12.52
CA ARG A 124 23.73 -2.13 -12.99
C ARG A 124 24.22 -1.80 -14.40
N ASP A 125 23.32 -1.33 -15.28
CA ASP A 125 23.61 -1.14 -16.72
C ASP A 125 23.41 0.32 -17.19
N GLY A 126 23.52 1.30 -16.28
CA GLY A 126 23.28 2.74 -16.57
C GLY A 126 21.80 3.13 -16.76
N SER A 127 20.92 2.18 -17.04
CA SER A 127 19.47 2.39 -17.18
C SER A 127 18.76 2.64 -15.84
N TRP A 128 17.71 3.47 -15.85
CA TRP A 128 16.91 3.75 -14.66
C TRP A 128 16.03 2.55 -14.31
N PRO A 129 16.07 2.03 -13.06
CA PRO A 129 15.27 0.88 -12.67
C PRO A 129 13.78 1.26 -12.58
N PRO A 130 12.92 0.77 -13.49
CA PRO A 130 11.50 1.15 -13.56
C PRO A 130 10.73 0.73 -12.31
N ARG A 131 11.19 -0.32 -11.64
CA ARG A 131 10.65 -0.82 -10.37
C ARG A 131 10.70 0.23 -9.27
N VAL A 132 11.83 0.93 -9.12
CA VAL A 132 12.01 1.93 -8.03
C VAL A 132 11.08 3.12 -8.24
N VAL A 133 10.92 3.56 -9.49
CA VAL A 133 10.00 4.65 -9.85
C VAL A 133 8.55 4.23 -9.62
N LYS A 134 8.21 2.99 -9.99
CA LYS A 134 6.89 2.42 -9.70
C LYS A 134 6.59 2.39 -8.19
N GLU A 135 7.53 1.89 -7.39
CA GLU A 135 7.40 1.81 -5.94
C GLU A 135 7.25 3.22 -5.33
N PHE A 136 7.99 4.21 -5.81
CA PHE A 136 7.81 5.61 -5.39
C PHE A 136 6.42 6.16 -5.71
N LEU A 137 5.91 5.94 -6.93
CA LEU A 137 4.55 6.37 -7.28
C LEU A 137 3.52 5.70 -6.36
N GLN A 138 3.64 4.40 -6.13
CA GLN A 138 2.77 3.66 -5.21
C GLN A 138 2.86 4.19 -3.76
N ALA A 139 4.06 4.51 -3.27
CA ALA A 139 4.27 5.09 -1.95
C ALA A 139 3.58 6.46 -1.83
N THR A 140 3.62 7.29 -2.88
CA THR A 140 2.96 8.60 -2.86
C THR A 140 1.43 8.47 -2.85
N ALA A 141 0.87 7.52 -3.60
CA ALA A 141 -0.56 7.21 -3.53
C ALA A 141 -0.95 6.66 -2.15
N LEU A 142 -0.15 5.77 -1.57
CA LEU A 142 -0.39 5.25 -0.22
C LEU A 142 -0.36 6.38 0.81
N ALA A 143 0.66 7.25 0.78
CA ALA A 143 0.78 8.38 1.70
C ALA A 143 -0.41 9.35 1.59
N ASP A 144 -0.91 9.60 0.38
CA ASP A 144 -2.08 10.43 0.14
C ASP A 144 -3.38 9.78 0.67
N ARG A 145 -3.50 8.45 0.55
CA ARG A 145 -4.63 7.68 1.14
C ARG A 145 -4.58 7.65 2.66
N LEU A 146 -3.40 7.43 3.24
CA LEU A 146 -3.17 7.47 4.68
C LEU A 146 -3.44 8.87 5.24
N ARG A 147 -3.06 9.94 4.52
CA ARG A 147 -3.38 11.31 4.90
C ARG A 147 -4.89 11.54 5.04
N ARG A 148 -5.69 10.96 4.13
CA ARG A 148 -7.16 11.04 4.17
C ARG A 148 -7.79 10.11 5.21
N THR A 149 -7.00 9.23 5.82
CA THR A 149 -7.46 8.18 6.73
C THR A 149 -6.85 8.39 8.11
N THR A 150 -7.42 9.34 8.86
CA THR A 150 -6.84 9.82 10.13
C THR A 150 -6.89 8.81 11.28
N ASP A 151 -7.65 7.72 11.13
CA ASP A 151 -7.70 6.66 12.14
C ASP A 151 -6.52 5.69 12.06
N VAL A 152 -5.75 5.66 10.97
CA VAL A 152 -4.59 4.77 10.86
C VAL A 152 -3.47 5.25 11.77
N ARG A 153 -2.98 4.35 12.64
CA ARG A 153 -1.85 4.62 13.54
C ARG A 153 -0.62 3.76 13.29
N HIS A 154 -0.80 2.66 12.57
CA HIS A 154 0.27 1.72 12.27
C HIS A 154 0.18 1.26 10.82
N LEU A 155 1.31 1.20 10.14
CA LEU A 155 1.43 0.66 8.79
C LEU A 155 2.18 -0.68 8.88
N HIS A 156 1.55 -1.73 8.39
CA HIS A 156 2.09 -3.08 8.35
C HIS A 156 2.29 -3.52 6.90
N ALA A 157 3.55 -3.72 6.49
CA ALA A 157 3.88 -4.32 5.20
C ALA A 157 3.93 -5.84 5.36
N HIS A 158 2.99 -6.54 4.70
CA HIS A 158 2.83 -7.97 4.91
C HIS A 158 4.00 -8.82 4.37
N PHE A 159 4.68 -8.34 3.32
CA PHE A 159 5.85 -9.01 2.77
C PHE A 159 7.10 -8.12 2.73
N CYS A 160 8.26 -8.74 2.93
CA CYS A 160 9.59 -8.10 2.89
C CYS A 160 10.13 -7.88 1.46
N HIS A 161 9.28 -7.45 0.52
CA HIS A 161 9.69 -7.08 -0.85
C HIS A 161 9.13 -5.72 -1.24
N GLY A 162 8.50 -5.60 -2.42
CA GLY A 162 7.91 -4.34 -2.89
C GLY A 162 6.94 -3.66 -1.90
N THR A 163 6.19 -4.41 -1.08
CA THR A 163 5.35 -3.81 -0.02
C THR A 163 6.18 -3.14 1.06
N ALA A 164 7.30 -3.74 1.49
CA ALA A 164 8.20 -3.13 2.46
C ALA A 164 8.96 -1.93 1.89
N THR A 165 9.25 -1.90 0.59
CA THR A 165 9.85 -0.71 -0.05
C THR A 165 8.86 0.44 -0.18
N VAL A 166 7.56 0.14 -0.34
CA VAL A 166 6.50 1.13 -0.51
C VAL A 166 6.04 1.73 0.83
N ALA A 167 6.13 0.96 1.91
CA ALA A 167 5.79 1.38 3.27
C ALA A 167 6.85 2.31 3.87
#